data_AF-A0A0B1TMC2-F1
#
_entry.id   AF-A0A0B1TMC2-F1
#
_cell.length_a   1.000
_cell.length_b   1.000
_cell.length_c   1.000
_cell.angle_alpha   90.00
_cell.angle_beta   90.00
_cell.angle_gamma   90.00
#
_symmetry.space_group_name_H-M   'P 1'
#
loop_
_entity.id
_entity.type
_entity.pdbx_description
1 polymer ?
#
loop_
_entity_poly.entity_id
_entity_poly.type
_entity_poly.pdbx_seq_one_letter_code
_entity_poly.pdbx_strand_id
1 'polypeptide(L)'
;MSTSVEMLCKGFPAEFPMYLNYTRGLRFDEAPDYMYLRQLFRILFRTLNHQYDYTFDWTMLKQKASQSQNTMLQPGASGSQQPMPIVSPAPPQQ
;
A
#
# COMPACT_ATOMS: atom_id res chain seq x y z
N MET A 1 36.59 6.62 -5.90
CA MET A 1 35.83 5.95 -6.98
C MET A 1 34.50 6.66 -7.12
N SER A 2 34.08 6.96 -8.35
CA SER A 2 32.72 7.44 -8.64
C SER A 2 31.90 6.29 -9.23
N THR A 3 30.86 5.87 -8.52
CA THR A 3 29.89 4.88 -9.06
C THR A 3 29.12 5.51 -10.22
N SER A 4 29.00 4.82 -11.35
CA SER A 4 28.16 5.29 -12.46
C SER A 4 26.68 5.18 -12.09
N VAL A 5 25.83 6.02 -12.70
CA VAL A 5 24.38 5.96 -12.49
C VAL A 5 23.82 4.59 -12.87
N GLU A 6 24.33 4.00 -13.95
CA GLU A 6 23.96 2.65 -14.40
C GLU A 6 24.33 1.55 -13.39
N MET A 7 25.51 1.64 -12.76
CA MET A 7 25.94 0.68 -11.75
C MET A 7 25.12 0.82 -10.46
N LEU A 8 24.77 2.06 -10.07
CA LEU A 8 23.93 2.33 -8.90
C LEU A 8 22.49 1.84 -9.09
N CYS A 9 21.92 2.01 -10.28
CA CYS A 9 20.54 1.63 -10.57
C CYS A 9 20.39 0.21 -11.16
N LYS A 10 21.45 -0.60 -11.18
CA LYS A 10 21.41 -1.95 -11.75
C LYS A 10 20.38 -2.82 -11.03
N GLY A 11 19.40 -3.32 -11.80
CA GLY A 11 18.30 -4.15 -11.28
C GLY A 11 17.04 -3.38 -10.87
N PHE A 12 17.05 -2.04 -10.97
CA PHE A 12 15.87 -1.19 -10.77
C PHE A 12 15.27 -0.74 -12.12
N PRO A 13 14.00 -0.27 -12.13
CA PRO A 13 13.37 0.30 -13.33
C PRO A 13 14.16 1.46 -13.96
N ALA A 14 14.01 1.63 -15.28
CA ALA A 14 14.79 2.58 -16.08
C ALA A 14 14.53 4.07 -15.75
N GLU A 15 13.43 4.37 -15.07
CA GLU A 15 13.05 5.70 -14.60
C GLU A 15 14.02 6.23 -13.52
N PHE A 16 14.61 5.35 -12.70
CA PHE A 16 15.59 5.72 -11.68
C PHE A 16 16.89 6.30 -12.28
N PRO A 17 17.60 5.63 -13.21
CA PRO A 17 18.76 6.20 -13.85
C PRO A 17 18.38 7.39 -14.75
N MET A 18 17.17 7.43 -15.32
CA MET A 18 16.69 8.58 -16.09
C MET A 18 16.55 9.83 -15.21
N TYR A 19 15.97 9.71 -14.03
CA TYR A 19 15.88 10.78 -13.03
C TYR A 19 17.26 11.27 -12.56
N LEU A 20 18.18 10.34 -12.27
CA LEU A 20 19.54 10.70 -11.80
C LEU A 20 20.40 11.34 -12.89
N ASN A 21 20.26 10.92 -14.15
CA ASN A 21 20.95 11.59 -15.26
C ASN A 21 20.36 12.97 -15.54
N TYR A 22 19.02 13.13 -15.48
CA TYR A 22 18.38 14.44 -15.60
C TYR A 22 18.88 15.41 -14.52
N THR A 23 18.79 15.02 -13.24
CA THR A 23 19.19 15.88 -12.12
C THR A 23 20.68 16.23 -12.10
N ARG A 24 21.55 15.38 -12.67
CA ARG A 24 22.99 15.67 -12.86
C ARG A 24 23.31 16.50 -14.10
N GLY A 25 22.38 16.58 -15.06
CA GLY A 25 22.53 17.36 -16.30
C GLY A 25 22.05 18.80 -16.20
N LEU A 26 21.22 19.13 -15.19
CA LEU A 26 20.74 20.47 -14.92
C LEU A 26 21.87 21.47 -14.72
N ARG A 27 21.76 22.65 -15.33
CA ARG A 27 22.65 23.78 -15.06
C ARG A 27 22.30 24.43 -13.71
N PHE A 28 23.25 25.20 -13.16
CA PHE A 28 23.08 25.90 -11.88
C PHE A 28 21.89 26.87 -11.85
N ASP A 29 21.60 27.50 -13.00
CA ASP A 29 20.51 28.47 -13.21
C ASP A 29 19.23 27.84 -13.79
N GLU A 30 19.21 26.54 -14.04
CA GLU A 30 18.12 25.86 -14.73
C GLU A 30 17.02 25.38 -13.76
N ALA A 31 15.78 25.79 -14.01
CA ALA A 31 14.63 25.33 -13.25
C ALA A 31 14.30 23.87 -13.61
N PRO A 32 14.25 22.93 -12.65
CA PRO A 32 13.93 21.54 -12.93
C PRO A 32 12.48 21.38 -13.44
N ASP A 33 12.27 20.53 -14.45
CA ASP A 33 10.93 20.12 -14.86
C ASP A 33 10.35 19.11 -13.86
N TYR A 34 9.76 19.64 -12.79
CA TYR A 34 9.04 18.86 -11.79
C TYR A 34 7.78 18.17 -12.34
N MET A 35 7.25 18.54 -13.51
CA MET A 35 6.13 17.81 -14.14
C MET A 35 6.66 16.52 -14.77
N TYR A 36 7.72 16.61 -15.59
CA TYR A 36 8.41 15.47 -16.18
C TYR A 36 8.90 14.47 -15.11
N LEU A 37 9.61 14.96 -14.09
CA LEU A 37 10.17 14.10 -13.05
C LEU A 37 9.10 13.37 -12.22
N ARG A 38 7.95 14.02 -11.95
CA ARG A 38 6.81 13.35 -11.31
C ARG A 38 6.13 12.37 -12.25
N GLN A 39 5.99 12.72 -13.54
CA GLN A 39 5.32 11.89 -14.53
C GLN A 39 6.08 10.58 -14.81
N LEU A 40 7.42 10.59 -14.77
CA LEU A 40 8.26 9.38 -14.84
C LEU A 40 7.80 8.30 -13.84
N PHE A 41 7.87 8.61 -12.54
CA PHE A 41 7.45 7.67 -11.50
C PHE A 41 5.95 7.39 -11.53
N ARG A 42 5.11 8.35 -11.95
CA ARG A 42 3.66 8.16 -12.07
C ARG A 42 3.26 7.20 -13.20
N ILE A 43 4.04 7.13 -14.27
CA ILE A 43 3.88 6.11 -15.32
C ILE A 43 4.32 4.76 -14.78
N LEU A 44 5.55 4.65 -14.25
CA LEU A 44 6.08 3.41 -13.66
C LEU A 44 5.13 2.79 -12.63
N PHE A 45 4.62 3.59 -11.70
CA PHE A 45 3.68 3.16 -10.66
C PHE A 45 2.40 2.52 -11.23
N ARG A 46 1.87 3.07 -12.34
CA ARG A 46 0.72 2.52 -13.06
C ARG A 46 1.08 1.25 -13.85
N THR A 47 2.27 1.19 -14.44
CA THR A 47 2.78 0.01 -15.16
C THR A 47 2.99 -1.18 -14.22
N LEU A 48 3.32 -0.93 -12.96
CA LEU A 48 3.40 -1.93 -11.88
C LEU A 48 2.04 -2.24 -11.23
N ASN A 49 0.93 -1.75 -11.81
CA ASN A 49 -0.45 -1.93 -11.32
C ASN A 49 -0.74 -1.43 -9.89
N HIS A 50 0.10 -0.55 -9.33
CA HIS A 50 -0.14 0.03 -8.00
C HIS A 50 -1.26 1.08 -8.01
N GLN A 51 -1.89 1.29 -6.84
CA GLN A 51 -2.99 2.22 -6.63
C GLN A 51 -2.58 3.35 -5.67
N TYR A 52 -3.15 4.54 -5.86
CA TYR A 52 -2.93 5.68 -4.97
C TYR A 52 -3.88 5.62 -3.75
N ASP A 53 -3.76 4.54 -2.97
CA ASP A 53 -4.58 4.26 -1.78
C ASP A 53 -3.98 4.80 -0.47
N TYR A 54 -2.76 5.37 -0.53
CA TYR A 54 -1.97 5.81 0.62
C TYR A 54 -1.58 4.68 1.59
N THR A 55 -1.63 3.42 1.16
CA THR A 55 -1.10 2.27 1.90
C THR A 55 0.41 2.17 1.66
N PHE A 56 1.19 2.43 2.71
CA PHE A 56 2.64 2.25 2.72
C PHE A 56 3.04 1.04 3.59
N ASP A 57 4.26 0.55 3.46
CA ASP A 57 4.75 -0.62 4.23
C ASP A 57 4.55 -0.46 5.74
N TRP A 58 4.76 0.75 6.28
CA TRP A 58 4.55 1.05 7.70
C TRP A 58 3.07 1.09 8.11
N THR A 59 2.13 1.30 7.19
CA THR A 59 0.69 1.22 7.47
C THR A 59 0.24 -0.24 7.57
N MET A 60 0.72 -1.10 6.69
CA MET A 60 0.46 -2.55 6.75
C MET A 60 1.08 -3.19 7.99
N LEU A 61 2.28 -2.78 8.39
CA LEU A 61 2.94 -3.29 9.60
C LEU A 61 2.12 -2.98 10.87
N LYS A 62 1.56 -1.76 10.96
CA LYS A 62 0.67 -1.37 12.06
C LYS A 62 -0.62 -2.19 12.07
N GLN A 63 -1.27 -2.35 10.91
CA GLN A 63 -2.48 -3.17 10.79
C GLN A 63 -2.25 -4.62 11.23
N LYS A 64 -1.15 -5.25 10.79
CA LYS A 64 -0.77 -6.61 11.20
C LYS A 64 -0.56 -6.69 12.71
N ALA A 65 0.18 -5.76 13.31
CA ALA A 65 0.40 -5.74 14.76
C ALA A 65 -0.91 -5.59 15.55
N SER A 66 -1.84 -4.75 15.10
CA SER A 66 -3.17 -4.60 15.71
C SER A 66 -4.03 -5.87 15.56
N GLN A 67 -4.00 -6.54 14.40
CA GLN A 67 -4.68 -7.83 14.22
C GLN A 67 -4.11 -8.93 15.14
N SER A 68 -2.79 -8.99 15.30
CA SER A 68 -2.16 -9.97 16.21
C SER A 68 -2.61 -9.83 17.66
N GLN A 69 -2.88 -8.61 18.14
CA GLN A 69 -3.42 -8.42 19.50
C GLN A 69 -4.91 -8.76 19.60
N ASN A 70 -5.71 -8.49 18.57
CA ASN A 70 -7.15 -8.75 18.61
C ASN A 70 -7.50 -10.26 18.60
N THR A 71 -6.61 -11.10 18.04
CA THR A 71 -6.76 -12.58 18.09
C THR A 71 -6.53 -13.17 19.49
N MET A 72 -5.89 -12.44 20.42
CA MET A 72 -5.60 -12.90 21.78
C MET A 72 -6.70 -12.52 22.80
N LEU A 73 -7.72 -11.76 22.38
CA LEU A 73 -8.85 -11.31 23.21
C LEU A 73 -10.16 -12.04 22.86
N GLN A 74 -10.09 -13.37 22.67
CA GLN A 74 -11.27 -14.23 22.67
C GLN A 74 -11.35 -15.00 23.99
N PRO A 75 -12.09 -14.50 25.01
CA PRO A 75 -12.40 -15.31 26.19
C PRO A 75 -13.29 -16.48 25.75
N GLY A 76 -12.99 -17.68 26.27
CA GLY A 76 -13.59 -18.91 25.78
C GLY A 76 -15.12 -18.96 25.94
N ALA A 77 -15.84 -19.09 24.83
CA ALA A 77 -17.25 -19.45 24.82
C ALA A 77 -17.44 -20.98 24.96
N SER A 78 -16.96 -21.53 26.08
CA SER A 78 -17.29 -22.90 26.51
C SER A 78 -18.68 -22.90 27.13
N GLY A 79 -19.71 -23.27 26.36
CA GLY A 79 -21.08 -23.29 26.87
C GLY A 79 -22.11 -23.68 25.82
N SER A 80 -22.34 -24.99 25.67
CA SER A 80 -23.41 -25.52 24.83
C SER A 80 -24.79 -25.07 25.32
N GLN A 81 -25.45 -24.20 24.57
CA GLN A 81 -26.90 -23.99 24.66
C GLN A 81 -27.51 -24.14 23.27
N GLN A 82 -28.24 -25.23 23.09
CA GLN A 82 -29.12 -25.43 21.94
C GLN A 82 -30.26 -24.40 22.04
N PRO A 83 -30.64 -23.70 20.95
CA PRO A 83 -31.89 -22.96 20.95
C PRO A 83 -33.05 -23.96 20.98
N MET A 84 -33.86 -23.95 22.05
CA MET A 84 -35.13 -24.67 22.04
C MET A 84 -36.07 -24.02 21.00
N PRO A 85 -36.85 -24.80 20.24
CA PRO A 85 -37.78 -24.24 19.27
C PRO A 85 -38.95 -23.58 20.00
N ILE A 86 -39.02 -22.25 19.94
CA ILE A 86 -40.26 -21.54 20.29
C ILE A 86 -41.25 -21.72 19.14
N VAL A 87 -42.41 -22.28 19.48
CA VAL A 87 -43.52 -22.56 18.56
C VAL A 87 -44.23 -21.27 18.16
N SER A 88 -44.55 -21.13 16.87
CA SER A 88 -45.35 -20.01 16.35
C SER A 88 -46.75 -19.94 16.96
N PRO A 89 -47.28 -18.73 17.12
CA PRO A 89 -48.65 -18.48 16.70
C PRO A 89 -48.78 -17.21 15.83
N ALA A 90 -49.52 -17.36 14.73
CA ALA A 90 -50.10 -16.28 13.93
C ALA A 90 -51.61 -16.15 14.28
N PRO A 91 -52.41 -15.25 13.66
CA PRO A 91 -52.07 -14.06 12.87
C PRO A 91 -52.25 -12.81 13.77
N PRO A 92 -53.14 -11.79 13.59
CA PRO A 92 -54.09 -11.46 12.52
C PRO A 92 -53.46 -10.64 11.36
N GLN A 93 -54.31 -10.04 10.52
CA GLN A 93 -54.03 -8.84 9.72
C GLN A 93 -55.11 -7.80 10.05
N GLN A 94 -54.79 -6.52 9.94
CA GLN A 94 -55.77 -5.43 9.79
C GLN A 94 -55.15 -4.34 8.90
#